data_AF-A0A0F9BV49-F1
#
_entry.id   AF-A0A0F9BV49-F1
#
_cell.length_a   1.000
_cell.length_b   1.000
_cell.length_c   1.000
_cell.angle_alpha   90.00
_cell.angle_beta   90.00
_cell.angle_gamma   90.00
#
_symmetry.space_group_name_H-M   'P 1'
#
loop_
_entity.id
_entity.type
_entity.pdbx_description
1 polymer ?
#
loop_
_entity_poly.entity_id
_entity_poly.type
_entity_poly.pdbx_seq_one_letter_code
_entity_poly.pdbx_strand_id
1 'polypeptide(L)'
;MELSADGAVIDDRSDIWRQSIDSSENTWESKDIKNTLVNAIRETMQRLYDNDPDLFYKCFKVLSDYKSPIFIRIQMRFVELYPKLLEDDLKSFLTNVEIFKDYRYWHEFYKLLKNNFSKLDEDVKRVYLKWVEKGLDLKKYEKYLEQFEAPEERKKRESSLKNNWMLKHLEPVKECLPSHLSSEYEQLVSLLGELNQPDYNRKHLRPRFISESLYSENQIKEMETNELKNIFLEWKNKKEDNLEEPSKILFGSRISNVISEMPVKYYDLITEFKTYPVDFLPYIIDGFIIALRNNANFNLEKFFQEINKIFVYLTEHFKTDSLSDDIVEVHKKIIEIIIFFLNKTSKNILFEYRAEVEKIIKFYLNCNEIHETFPNIDTAHKLPYFKQSVKWNNMNALLQYCYFICENEADNQYYLIEFVQYNLERLIEESITSDKIILAWFAYHIYYLYHLDKDWMKNNLNKIFPESRKNRELWRLSLESYLSCPY
;
A
#
# COMPACT_ATOMS: atom_id res chain seq x y z
N MET A 1 -4.08 1.64 19.04
CA MET A 1 -4.37 0.27 19.53
C MET A 1 -5.59 0.34 20.41
N GLU A 2 -6.69 -0.25 19.95
CA GLU A 2 -7.88 -0.43 20.77
C GLU A 2 -7.54 -1.37 21.92
N LEU A 3 -8.00 -1.02 23.12
CA LEU A 3 -8.19 -1.99 24.19
C LEU A 3 -9.65 -2.42 24.02
N SER A 4 -9.89 -3.70 23.73
CA SER A 4 -11.25 -4.24 23.78
C SER A 4 -11.73 -4.07 25.23
N ALA A 5 -12.95 -3.57 25.41
CA ALA A 5 -13.55 -3.36 26.72
C ALA A 5 -13.71 -4.67 27.52
N ASP A 6 -13.41 -5.82 26.90
CA ASP A 6 -13.80 -7.14 27.35
C ASP A 6 -12.59 -8.05 27.64
N GLY A 7 -11.36 -7.53 27.53
CA GLY A 7 -10.13 -8.30 27.80
C GLY A 7 -9.84 -9.43 26.80
N ALA A 8 -10.59 -9.49 25.69
CA ALA A 8 -10.41 -10.43 24.59
C ALA A 8 -9.13 -10.11 23.80
N VAL A 9 -8.38 -11.16 23.43
CA VAL A 9 -7.20 -11.11 22.56
C VAL A 9 -7.61 -10.47 21.23
N ILE A 10 -7.09 -9.28 20.94
CA ILE A 10 -7.29 -8.62 19.64
C ILE A 10 -6.38 -9.31 18.64
N ASP A 11 -6.99 -10.01 17.68
CA ASP A 11 -6.28 -10.56 16.53
C ASP A 11 -5.81 -9.40 15.62
N ASP A 12 -4.53 -9.07 15.72
CA ASP A 12 -3.92 -7.96 14.98
C ASP A 12 -3.55 -8.32 13.53
N ARG A 13 -3.76 -9.57 13.10
CA ARG A 13 -3.40 -10.08 11.76
C ARG A 13 -1.94 -9.84 11.36
N SER A 14 -1.04 -9.73 12.34
CA SER A 14 0.39 -9.49 12.09
C SER A 14 1.05 -10.57 11.26
N ASP A 15 0.52 -11.80 11.25
CA ASP A 15 0.96 -12.87 10.36
C ASP A 15 0.81 -12.54 8.87
N ILE A 16 -0.05 -11.55 8.54
CA ILE A 16 -0.29 -11.09 7.17
C ILE A 16 0.56 -9.85 6.87
N TRP A 17 0.45 -8.77 7.65
CA TRP A 17 1.10 -7.48 7.35
C TRP A 17 2.56 -7.39 7.82
N ARG A 18 3.01 -8.32 8.68
CA ARG A 18 4.39 -8.48 9.16
C ARG A 18 4.74 -9.97 9.19
N GLN A 19 4.89 -10.60 8.02
CA GLN A 19 5.08 -12.06 7.93
C GLN A 19 6.28 -12.58 8.73
N SER A 20 7.32 -11.75 8.90
CA SER A 20 8.47 -12.02 9.76
C SER A 20 8.80 -10.79 10.58
N ILE A 21 9.20 -10.96 11.84
CA ILE A 21 9.77 -9.84 12.62
C ILE A 21 11.05 -9.30 11.96
N ASP A 22 11.77 -10.11 11.19
CA ASP A 22 12.98 -9.71 10.46
C ASP A 22 12.72 -9.18 9.05
N SER A 23 11.46 -9.09 8.59
CA SER A 23 11.16 -8.62 7.23
C SER A 23 11.87 -7.29 6.94
N SER A 24 12.57 -7.22 5.81
CA SER A 24 13.44 -6.10 5.46
C SER A 24 12.65 -4.82 5.17
N GLU A 25 13.33 -3.69 5.32
CA GLU A 25 12.82 -2.33 5.08
C GLU A 25 12.38 -2.04 3.63
N ASN A 26 12.54 -2.99 2.71
CA ASN A 26 12.34 -2.78 1.27
C ASN A 26 11.16 -3.56 0.66
N THR A 27 10.29 -4.17 1.47
CA THR A 27 8.99 -4.64 0.95
C THR A 27 8.03 -3.46 0.87
N TRP A 28 7.07 -3.47 -0.06
CA TRP A 28 6.03 -2.41 -0.13
C TRP A 28 5.24 -2.26 1.20
N GLU A 29 5.25 -3.32 2.03
CA GLU A 29 4.67 -3.40 3.37
C GLU A 29 5.47 -2.60 4.43
N SER A 30 6.77 -2.36 4.22
CA SER A 30 7.68 -1.75 5.20
C SER A 30 7.43 -0.26 5.50
N LYS A 31 6.63 0.41 4.66
CA LYS A 31 6.35 1.86 4.75
C LYS A 31 5.11 2.21 5.57
N ASP A 32 4.44 1.22 6.16
CA ASP A 32 3.36 1.43 7.12
C ASP A 32 3.94 1.74 8.51
N ILE A 33 3.34 2.70 9.22
CA ILE A 33 3.64 3.06 10.60
C ILE A 33 3.71 1.86 11.55
N LYS A 34 2.84 0.84 11.40
CA LYS A 34 2.90 -0.40 12.20
C LYS A 34 4.27 -1.09 12.01
N ASN A 35 4.76 -1.16 10.78
CA ASN A 35 6.06 -1.75 10.46
C ASN A 35 7.22 -0.90 10.98
N THR A 36 7.13 0.42 10.89
CA THR A 36 8.11 1.36 11.47
C THR A 36 8.21 1.18 12.99
N LEU A 37 7.09 1.06 13.70
CA LEU A 37 7.07 0.87 15.16
C LEU A 37 7.68 -0.48 15.57
N VAL A 38 7.39 -1.55 14.83
CA VAL A 38 8.01 -2.87 15.09
C VAL A 38 9.52 -2.81 14.86
N ASN A 39 9.99 -2.11 13.82
CA ASN A 39 11.44 -1.91 13.60
C ASN A 39 12.08 -1.13 14.75
N ALA A 40 11.45 -0.04 15.18
CA ALA A 40 11.94 0.79 16.28
C ALA A 40 12.02 -0.01 17.59
N ILE A 41 11.00 -0.83 17.92
CA ILE A 41 11.06 -1.74 19.08
C ILE A 41 12.22 -2.71 18.92
N ARG A 42 12.36 -3.35 17.76
CA ARG A 42 13.40 -4.36 17.50
C ARG A 42 14.79 -3.78 17.71
N GLU A 43 15.07 -2.65 17.07
CA GLU A 43 16.37 -1.97 17.11
C GLU A 43 16.69 -1.41 18.50
N THR A 44 15.69 -0.84 19.18
CA THR A 44 15.86 -0.33 20.54
C THR A 44 16.18 -1.48 21.50
N MET A 45 15.44 -2.58 21.42
CA MET A 45 15.67 -3.76 22.26
C MET A 45 17.03 -4.41 21.99
N GLN A 46 17.46 -4.50 20.72
CA GLN A 46 18.82 -4.97 20.38
C GLN A 46 19.88 -4.08 21.03
N ARG A 47 19.76 -2.75 20.91
CA ARG A 47 20.69 -1.80 21.55
C ARG A 47 20.66 -1.92 23.08
N LEU A 48 19.49 -2.16 23.68
CA LEU A 48 19.39 -2.38 25.12
C LEU A 48 20.12 -3.66 25.53
N TYR A 49 19.96 -4.76 24.80
CA TYR A 49 20.69 -5.99 25.11
C TYR A 49 22.21 -5.78 25.09
N ASP A 50 22.72 -5.03 24.10
CA ASP A 50 24.15 -4.79 23.95
C ASP A 50 24.74 -3.86 25.04
N ASN A 51 23.93 -3.00 25.66
CA ASN A 51 24.40 -1.97 26.62
C ASN A 51 23.96 -2.18 28.07
N ASP A 52 22.76 -2.73 28.29
CA ASP A 52 22.13 -2.94 29.60
C ASP A 52 21.18 -4.16 29.55
N PRO A 53 21.71 -5.39 29.74
CA PRO A 53 20.92 -6.62 29.70
C PRO A 53 19.78 -6.68 30.74
N ASP A 54 19.94 -6.02 31.89
CA ASP A 54 18.93 -5.98 32.94
C ASP A 54 17.74 -5.11 32.51
N LEU A 55 18.01 -3.94 31.91
CA LEU A 55 16.96 -3.10 31.34
C LEU A 55 16.30 -3.76 30.13
N PHE A 56 17.07 -4.43 29.28
CA PHE A 56 16.53 -5.26 28.21
C PHE A 56 15.52 -6.28 28.75
N TYR A 57 15.87 -7.03 29.80
CA TYR A 57 14.98 -8.04 30.37
C TYR A 57 13.69 -7.42 30.94
N LYS A 58 13.78 -6.26 31.61
CA LYS A 58 12.61 -5.51 32.07
C LYS A 58 11.70 -5.10 30.90
N CYS A 59 12.26 -4.53 29.84
CA CYS A 59 11.52 -4.14 28.64
C CYS A 59 10.93 -5.36 27.91
N PHE A 60 11.65 -6.49 27.88
CA PHE A 60 11.15 -7.74 27.33
C PHE A 60 9.91 -8.23 28.06
N LYS A 61 9.86 -8.14 29.40
CA LYS A 61 8.69 -8.52 30.19
C LYS A 61 7.50 -7.57 30.00
N VAL A 62 7.74 -6.28 29.74
CA VAL A 62 6.66 -5.34 29.38
C VAL A 62 5.93 -5.77 28.11
N LEU A 63 6.59 -6.44 27.16
CA LEU A 63 5.91 -6.96 25.97
C LEU A 63 4.86 -8.03 26.31
N SER A 64 5.04 -8.78 27.40
CA SER A 64 4.07 -9.79 27.86
C SER A 64 2.76 -9.20 28.38
N ASP A 65 2.74 -7.91 28.73
CA ASP A 65 1.52 -7.23 29.19
C ASP A 65 0.51 -7.02 28.06
N TYR A 66 0.97 -7.13 26.80
CA TYR A 66 0.16 -6.91 25.61
C TYR A 66 -0.26 -8.24 24.98
N LYS A 67 -1.57 -8.45 24.86
CA LYS A 67 -2.15 -9.71 24.34
C LYS A 67 -2.11 -9.85 22.82
N SER A 68 -1.74 -8.82 22.07
CA SER A 68 -1.76 -8.85 20.60
C SER A 68 -0.65 -9.76 20.03
N PRO A 69 -0.94 -10.59 19.00
CA PRO A 69 0.02 -11.54 18.45
C PRO A 69 1.39 -10.96 18.08
N ILE A 70 1.46 -9.71 17.60
CA ILE A 70 2.73 -9.06 17.23
C ILE A 70 3.74 -9.03 18.38
N PHE A 71 3.28 -8.75 19.62
CA PHE A 71 4.18 -8.64 20.77
C PHE A 71 4.75 -10.00 21.17
N ILE A 72 3.92 -11.04 21.11
CA ILE A 72 4.36 -12.43 21.32
C ILE A 72 5.41 -12.82 20.28
N ARG A 73 5.19 -12.47 19.01
CA ARG A 73 6.13 -12.76 17.92
C ARG A 73 7.47 -12.02 18.10
N ILE A 74 7.42 -10.75 18.53
CA ILE A 74 8.62 -9.99 18.91
C ILE A 74 9.37 -10.68 20.06
N GLN A 75 8.66 -11.17 21.09
CA GLN A 75 9.28 -11.91 22.18
C GLN A 75 9.95 -13.20 21.70
N MET A 76 9.26 -14.00 20.89
CA MET A 76 9.82 -15.23 20.31
C MET A 76 11.10 -14.96 19.51
N ARG A 77 11.13 -13.84 18.78
CA ARG A 77 12.34 -13.40 18.07
C ARG A 77 13.51 -13.13 19.01
N PHE A 78 13.29 -12.47 20.14
CA PHE A 78 14.36 -12.22 21.11
C PHE A 78 14.79 -13.47 21.87
N VAL A 79 13.87 -14.37 22.18
CA VAL A 79 14.19 -15.67 22.77
C VAL A 79 15.06 -16.51 21.82
N GLU A 80 14.79 -16.43 20.52
CA GLU A 80 15.60 -17.09 19.49
C GLU A 80 17.03 -16.55 19.44
N LEU A 81 17.20 -15.23 19.57
CA LEU A 81 18.51 -14.56 19.55
C LEU A 81 19.31 -14.75 20.83
N TYR A 82 18.65 -14.72 21.99
CA TYR A 82 19.30 -14.70 23.31
C TYR A 82 18.85 -15.86 24.21
N PRO A 83 18.95 -17.11 23.76
CA PRO A 83 18.38 -18.27 24.45
C PRO A 83 19.01 -18.51 25.83
N LYS A 84 20.24 -18.06 26.06
CA LYS A 84 20.91 -18.18 27.36
C LYS A 84 20.34 -17.22 28.41
N LEU A 85 20.00 -16.00 28.02
CA LEU A 85 19.40 -15.01 28.92
C LEU A 85 17.92 -15.32 29.17
N LEU A 86 17.25 -15.93 28.19
CA LEU A 86 15.81 -16.16 28.17
C LEU A 86 15.47 -17.66 28.18
N GLU A 87 16.22 -18.46 28.94
CA GLU A 87 16.09 -19.93 28.93
C GLU A 87 14.69 -20.40 29.38
N ASP A 88 14.16 -19.80 30.45
CA ASP A 88 12.81 -20.14 30.94
C ASP A 88 11.73 -19.77 29.93
N ASP A 89 11.87 -18.63 29.27
CA ASP A 89 10.95 -18.17 28.22
C ASP A 89 11.02 -19.08 26.97
N LEU A 90 12.21 -19.57 26.59
CA LEU A 90 12.39 -20.58 25.54
C LEU A 90 11.64 -21.86 25.85
N LYS A 91 11.82 -22.41 27.07
CA LYS A 91 11.11 -23.61 27.51
C LYS A 91 9.60 -23.37 27.54
N SER A 92 9.16 -22.21 28.02
CA SER A 92 7.75 -21.84 28.07
C SER A 92 7.12 -21.78 26.67
N PHE A 93 7.76 -21.16 25.68
CA PHE A 93 7.22 -21.10 24.32
C PHE A 93 7.11 -22.49 23.67
N LEU A 94 8.15 -23.31 23.79
CA LEU A 94 8.20 -24.64 23.16
C LEU A 94 7.31 -25.68 23.83
N THR A 95 6.88 -25.43 25.08
CA THR A 95 5.94 -26.29 25.81
C THR A 95 4.53 -25.70 25.94
N ASN A 96 4.26 -24.58 25.26
CA ASN A 96 2.92 -24.01 25.16
C ASN A 96 2.15 -24.56 23.95
N VAL A 97 1.14 -25.39 24.22
CA VAL A 97 0.31 -26.03 23.18
C VAL A 97 -0.52 -25.04 22.35
N GLU A 98 -0.86 -23.88 22.91
CA GLU A 98 -1.64 -22.86 22.19
C GLU A 98 -0.77 -22.11 21.19
N ILE A 99 0.50 -21.84 21.51
CA ILE A 99 1.48 -21.30 20.55
C ILE A 99 1.73 -22.32 19.42
N PHE A 100 1.92 -23.60 19.78
CA PHE A 100 2.14 -24.66 18.80
C PHE A 100 0.99 -24.82 17.79
N LYS A 101 -0.26 -24.72 18.24
CA LYS A 101 -1.44 -24.90 17.38
C LYS A 101 -1.77 -23.68 16.51
N ASP A 102 -1.23 -22.51 16.87
CA ASP A 102 -1.59 -21.25 16.24
C ASP A 102 -0.61 -20.91 15.12
N TYR A 103 -1.11 -21.00 13.89
CA TYR A 103 -0.33 -20.79 12.69
C TYR A 103 0.26 -19.39 12.56
N ARG A 104 -0.28 -18.39 13.29
CA ARG A 104 0.19 -17.01 13.27
C ARG A 104 1.61 -16.87 13.82
N TYR A 105 2.04 -17.82 14.67
CA TYR A 105 3.37 -17.85 15.27
C TYR A 105 4.34 -18.76 14.53
N TRP A 106 3.90 -19.45 13.46
CA TRP A 106 4.69 -20.52 12.83
C TRP A 106 6.07 -20.05 12.39
N HIS A 107 6.18 -18.86 11.79
CA HIS A 107 7.45 -18.37 11.27
C HIS A 107 8.50 -18.22 12.38
N GLU A 108 8.15 -17.53 13.46
CA GLU A 108 9.02 -17.35 14.62
C GLU A 108 9.23 -18.67 15.40
N PHE A 109 8.20 -19.51 15.50
CA PHE A 109 8.28 -20.82 16.16
C PHE A 109 9.21 -21.78 15.42
N TYR A 110 9.16 -21.79 14.09
CA TYR A 110 10.05 -22.58 13.24
C TYR A 110 11.51 -22.20 13.48
N LYS A 111 11.82 -20.89 13.51
CA LYS A 111 13.19 -20.40 13.80
C LYS A 111 13.64 -20.78 15.22
N LEU A 112 12.76 -20.64 16.21
CA LEU A 112 13.04 -21.06 17.59
C LEU A 112 13.46 -22.52 17.66
N LEU A 113 12.68 -23.42 17.04
CA LEU A 113 13.00 -24.84 16.95
C LEU A 113 14.32 -25.06 16.22
N LYS A 114 14.45 -24.55 15.00
CA LYS A 114 15.63 -24.76 14.15
C LYS A 114 16.94 -24.37 14.83
N ASN A 115 16.94 -23.26 15.55
CA ASN A 115 18.17 -22.69 16.09
C ASN A 115 18.51 -23.20 17.50
N ASN A 116 17.53 -23.75 18.23
CA ASN A 116 17.70 -24.08 19.66
C ASN A 116 17.37 -25.53 20.03
N PHE A 117 16.66 -26.30 19.20
CA PHE A 117 16.15 -27.63 19.59
C PHE A 117 17.23 -28.60 20.05
N SER A 118 18.41 -28.60 19.41
CA SER A 118 19.54 -29.47 19.77
C SER A 118 20.07 -29.25 21.20
N LYS A 119 19.89 -28.04 21.75
CA LYS A 119 20.39 -27.62 23.06
C LYS A 119 19.38 -27.79 24.20
N LEU A 120 18.15 -28.20 23.88
CA LEU A 120 17.08 -28.33 24.87
C LEU A 120 17.24 -29.60 25.72
N ASP A 121 16.67 -29.54 26.93
CA ASP A 121 16.49 -30.70 27.77
C ASP A 121 15.56 -31.73 27.09
N GLU A 122 15.82 -33.01 27.33
CA GLU A 122 15.06 -34.13 26.72
C GLU A 122 13.56 -34.08 27.05
N ASP A 123 13.19 -33.54 28.21
CA ASP A 123 11.80 -33.38 28.61
C ASP A 123 11.04 -32.43 27.68
N VAL A 124 11.67 -31.31 27.29
CA VAL A 124 11.08 -30.32 26.37
C VAL A 124 11.00 -30.90 24.96
N LYS A 125 12.06 -31.54 24.47
CA LYS A 125 12.08 -32.22 23.16
C LYS A 125 10.94 -33.23 23.06
N ARG A 126 10.75 -34.03 24.12
CA ARG A 126 9.69 -35.05 24.19
C ARG A 126 8.29 -34.45 24.18
N VAL A 127 8.06 -33.30 24.82
CA VAL A 127 6.77 -32.61 24.77
C VAL A 127 6.44 -32.19 23.33
N TYR A 128 7.39 -31.54 22.64
CA TYR A 128 7.20 -31.12 21.25
C TYR A 128 6.94 -32.31 20.32
N LEU A 129 7.79 -33.34 20.37
CA LEU A 129 7.68 -34.50 19.48
C LEU A 129 6.37 -35.26 19.70
N LYS A 130 5.87 -35.35 20.94
CA LYS A 130 4.54 -35.94 21.23
C LYS A 130 3.41 -35.21 20.51
N TRP A 131 3.50 -33.88 20.33
CA TRP A 131 2.50 -33.15 19.56
C TRP A 131 2.62 -33.39 18.07
N VAL A 132 3.84 -33.53 17.56
CA VAL A 132 4.07 -33.89 16.14
C VAL A 132 3.55 -35.29 15.85
N GLU A 133 3.83 -36.27 16.72
CA GLU A 133 3.32 -37.64 16.61
C GLU A 133 1.78 -37.72 16.70
N LYS A 134 1.17 -36.87 17.54
CA LYS A 134 -0.30 -36.76 17.60
C LYS A 134 -0.91 -36.33 16.26
N GLY A 135 -0.15 -35.58 15.46
CA GLY A 135 -0.53 -35.22 14.10
C GLY A 135 -1.57 -34.10 14.00
N LEU A 136 -1.91 -33.80 12.74
CA LEU A 136 -2.91 -32.80 12.38
C LEU A 136 -4.33 -33.22 12.83
N ASP A 137 -5.02 -32.33 13.52
CA ASP A 137 -6.45 -32.48 13.83
C ASP A 137 -7.31 -32.23 12.58
N LEU A 138 -7.69 -33.31 11.90
CA LEU A 138 -8.49 -33.27 10.68
C LEU A 138 -9.88 -32.66 10.86
N LYS A 139 -10.43 -32.59 12.08
CA LYS A 139 -11.75 -31.98 12.32
C LYS A 139 -11.77 -30.51 11.89
N LYS A 140 -10.63 -29.81 11.99
CA LYS A 140 -10.50 -28.42 11.54
C LYS A 140 -10.58 -28.25 10.02
N TYR A 141 -10.42 -29.33 9.26
CA TYR A 141 -10.40 -29.35 7.79
C TYR A 141 -11.64 -30.02 7.19
N GLU A 142 -12.64 -30.37 8.02
CA GLU A 142 -13.82 -31.12 7.58
C GLU A 142 -14.54 -30.44 6.42
N LYS A 143 -14.81 -29.13 6.50
CA LYS A 143 -15.42 -28.35 5.40
C LYS A 143 -14.63 -28.37 4.09
N TYR A 144 -13.30 -28.46 4.16
CA TYR A 144 -12.45 -28.58 2.97
C TYR A 144 -12.52 -29.99 2.40
N LEU A 145 -12.53 -31.01 3.27
CA LEU A 145 -12.58 -32.42 2.88
C LEU A 145 -13.95 -32.84 2.34
N GLU A 146 -15.03 -32.20 2.77
CA GLU A 146 -16.40 -32.40 2.27
C GLU A 146 -16.56 -32.05 0.78
N GLN A 147 -15.65 -31.27 0.20
CA GLN A 147 -15.66 -30.92 -1.23
C GLN A 147 -15.31 -32.10 -2.14
N PHE A 148 -14.79 -33.20 -1.58
CA PHE A 148 -14.39 -34.39 -2.31
C PHE A 148 -15.39 -35.52 -2.06
N GLU A 149 -16.31 -35.73 -3.01
CA GLU A 149 -17.37 -36.73 -2.91
C GLU A 149 -16.84 -38.17 -3.01
N ALA A 150 -15.78 -38.38 -3.80
CA ALA A 150 -15.16 -39.70 -3.99
C ALA A 150 -14.35 -40.12 -2.74
N PRO A 151 -14.68 -41.26 -2.08
CA PRO A 151 -14.00 -41.68 -0.85
C PRO A 151 -12.49 -41.84 -0.97
N GLU A 152 -12.00 -42.31 -2.12
CA GLU A 152 -10.57 -42.49 -2.37
C GLU A 152 -9.83 -41.17 -2.55
N GLU A 153 -10.46 -40.18 -3.19
CA GLU A 153 -9.89 -38.83 -3.31
C GLU A 153 -9.84 -38.14 -1.95
N ARG A 154 -10.91 -38.27 -1.16
CA ARG A 154 -10.95 -37.73 0.21
C ARG A 154 -9.84 -38.33 1.07
N LYS A 155 -9.68 -39.66 1.09
CA LYS A 155 -8.57 -40.33 1.81
C LYS A 155 -7.20 -39.85 1.34
N LYS A 156 -7.00 -39.69 0.02
CA LYS A 156 -5.76 -39.16 -0.54
C LYS A 156 -5.47 -37.74 -0.05
N ARG A 157 -6.49 -36.88 0.05
CA ARG A 157 -6.37 -35.52 0.60
C ARG A 157 -6.08 -35.51 2.10
N GLU A 158 -6.74 -36.36 2.88
CA GLU A 158 -6.46 -36.52 4.31
C GLU A 158 -5.01 -36.94 4.56
N SER A 159 -4.53 -37.96 3.85
CA SER A 159 -3.14 -38.40 3.92
C SER A 159 -2.18 -37.29 3.48
N SER A 160 -2.49 -36.57 2.40
CA SER A 160 -1.67 -35.45 1.95
C SER A 160 -1.58 -34.32 2.98
N LEU A 161 -2.68 -33.96 3.64
CA LEU A 161 -2.70 -32.93 4.69
C LEU A 161 -1.85 -33.36 5.90
N LYS A 162 -2.02 -34.60 6.37
CA LYS A 162 -1.22 -35.15 7.48
C LYS A 162 0.27 -35.19 7.15
N ASN A 163 0.61 -35.72 5.98
CA ASN A 163 2.00 -35.87 5.55
C ASN A 163 2.69 -34.51 5.38
N ASN A 164 2.04 -33.54 4.74
CA ASN A 164 2.58 -32.19 4.62
C ASN A 164 2.74 -31.51 5.98
N TRP A 165 1.75 -31.66 6.87
CA TRP A 165 1.81 -31.08 8.21
C TRP A 165 2.96 -31.67 9.02
N MET A 166 3.12 -33.00 8.99
CA MET A 166 4.17 -33.70 9.72
C MET A 166 5.56 -33.36 9.18
N LEU A 167 5.74 -33.41 7.86
CA LEU A 167 6.99 -33.01 7.21
C LEU A 167 7.40 -31.60 7.64
N LYS A 168 6.44 -30.67 7.61
CA LYS A 168 6.64 -29.27 8.01
C LYS A 168 7.10 -29.10 9.47
N HIS A 169 6.60 -29.92 10.40
CA HIS A 169 6.96 -29.84 11.82
C HIS A 169 8.23 -30.63 12.17
N LEU A 170 8.58 -31.65 11.40
CA LEU A 170 9.85 -32.37 11.56
C LEU A 170 11.03 -31.62 10.93
N GLU A 171 10.82 -30.87 9.84
CA GLU A 171 11.84 -30.10 9.12
C GLU A 171 12.78 -29.26 10.01
N PRO A 172 12.31 -28.41 10.94
CA PRO A 172 13.22 -27.59 11.74
C PRO A 172 14.10 -28.40 12.70
N VAL A 173 13.74 -29.65 12.99
CA VAL A 173 14.41 -30.48 14.01
C VAL A 173 15.02 -31.76 13.43
N LYS A 174 15.08 -31.87 12.09
CA LYS A 174 15.46 -33.09 11.35
C LYS A 174 16.78 -33.71 11.78
N GLU A 175 17.75 -32.89 12.18
CA GLU A 175 19.09 -33.33 12.60
C GLU A 175 19.11 -33.96 14.01
N CYS A 176 18.02 -33.84 14.76
CA CYS A 176 17.91 -34.27 16.16
C CYS A 176 16.72 -35.24 16.39
N LEU A 177 16.21 -35.85 15.31
CA LEU A 177 15.07 -36.76 15.40
C LEU A 177 15.46 -38.11 16.00
N PRO A 178 14.60 -38.71 16.85
CA PRO A 178 14.69 -40.13 17.19
C PRO A 178 14.61 -41.02 15.95
N SER A 179 15.19 -42.22 16.02
CA SER A 179 15.34 -43.10 14.85
C SER A 179 14.02 -43.40 14.10
N HIS A 180 12.89 -43.54 14.81
CA HIS A 180 11.61 -43.80 14.15
C HIS A 180 11.09 -42.57 13.36
N LEU A 181 11.18 -41.38 13.95
CA LEU A 181 10.78 -40.13 13.27
C LEU A 181 11.75 -39.72 12.17
N SER A 182 13.04 -40.05 12.29
CA SER A 182 14.01 -39.83 11.22
C SER A 182 13.67 -40.65 9.98
N SER A 183 13.32 -41.93 10.16
CA SER A 183 12.89 -42.79 9.05
C SER A 183 11.59 -42.30 8.42
N GLU A 184 10.64 -41.86 9.24
CA GLU A 184 9.37 -41.30 8.76
C GLU A 184 9.58 -39.99 7.99
N TYR A 185 10.44 -39.10 8.47
CA TYR A 185 10.83 -37.88 7.78
C TYR A 185 11.44 -38.15 6.40
N GLU A 186 12.39 -39.08 6.31
CA GLU A 186 13.02 -39.47 5.02
C GLU A 186 12.00 -40.02 4.02
N GLN A 187 11.05 -40.83 4.48
CA GLN A 187 9.95 -41.32 3.64
C GLN A 187 9.05 -40.17 3.15
N LEU A 188 8.74 -39.20 4.02
CA LEU A 188 7.93 -38.04 3.66
C LEU A 188 8.63 -37.15 2.63
N VAL A 189 9.94 -36.90 2.77
CA VAL A 189 10.75 -36.17 1.79
C VAL A 189 10.79 -36.91 0.46
N SER A 190 10.97 -38.23 0.47
CA SER A 190 10.96 -39.04 -0.75
C SER A 190 9.61 -38.98 -1.47
N LEU A 191 8.49 -38.90 -0.72
CA LEU A 191 7.13 -38.86 -1.27
C LEU A 191 6.72 -37.48 -1.76
N LEU A 192 7.03 -36.42 -1.01
CA LEU A 192 6.51 -35.06 -1.23
C LEU A 192 7.53 -34.10 -1.85
N GLY A 193 8.81 -34.48 -1.84
CA GLY A 193 9.92 -33.58 -2.14
C GLY A 193 10.30 -32.69 -0.96
N GLU A 194 11.36 -31.91 -1.13
CA GLU A 194 11.80 -30.94 -0.13
C GLU A 194 10.84 -29.74 -0.05
N LEU A 195 10.69 -29.18 1.15
CA LEU A 195 9.87 -28.01 1.37
C LEU A 195 10.57 -26.75 0.85
N ASN A 196 9.93 -26.04 -0.06
CA ASN A 196 10.33 -24.69 -0.42
C ASN A 196 9.75 -23.70 0.61
N GLN A 197 10.62 -22.94 1.29
CA GLN A 197 10.27 -21.96 2.33
C GLN A 197 9.42 -22.55 3.49
N PRO A 198 9.95 -23.54 4.24
CA PRO A 198 9.20 -24.25 5.29
C PRO A 198 8.78 -23.36 6.47
N ASP A 199 9.46 -22.23 6.67
CA ASP A 199 9.18 -21.21 7.67
C ASP A 199 7.96 -20.33 7.34
N TYR A 200 7.39 -20.42 6.13
CA TYR A 200 6.17 -19.70 5.76
C TYR A 200 4.94 -20.61 5.77
N ASN A 201 3.79 -20.07 6.20
CA ASN A 201 2.54 -20.83 6.24
C ASN A 201 1.63 -20.65 5.02
N ARG A 202 1.88 -19.66 4.15
CA ARG A 202 1.13 -19.42 2.91
C ARG A 202 2.08 -19.31 1.72
N LYS A 203 1.78 -20.01 0.62
CA LYS A 203 2.49 -19.84 -0.66
C LYS A 203 2.01 -18.57 -1.35
N HIS A 204 2.94 -17.70 -1.74
CA HIS A 204 2.64 -16.50 -2.52
C HIS A 204 2.36 -16.86 -3.98
N LEU A 205 1.09 -17.14 -4.31
CA LEU A 205 0.65 -17.18 -5.70
C LEU A 205 0.22 -15.76 -6.10
N ARG A 206 1.04 -15.05 -6.86
CA ARG A 206 0.60 -13.81 -7.52
C ARG A 206 -0.42 -14.19 -8.60
N PRO A 207 -1.59 -13.54 -8.68
CA PRO A 207 -2.48 -13.67 -9.83
C PRO A 207 -1.72 -13.25 -11.10
N ARG A 208 -1.78 -14.08 -12.15
CA ARG A 208 -1.21 -13.77 -13.46
C ARG A 208 -2.38 -13.44 -14.40
N PHE A 209 -2.64 -12.16 -14.62
CA PHE A 209 -3.56 -11.72 -15.67
C PHE A 209 -2.76 -11.54 -16.96
N ILE A 210 -3.13 -12.26 -18.03
CA ILE A 210 -2.57 -12.10 -19.38
C ILE A 210 -3.71 -11.57 -20.23
N SER A 211 -3.60 -10.32 -20.71
CA SER A 211 -4.45 -9.80 -21.78
C SER A 211 -3.54 -9.39 -22.94
N GLU A 212 -3.88 -9.74 -24.17
CA GLU A 212 -3.18 -9.28 -25.38
C GLU A 212 -3.78 -7.96 -25.89
N SER A 213 -3.00 -7.15 -26.61
CA SER A 213 -3.47 -5.88 -27.23
C SER A 213 -3.27 -5.93 -28.74
N LEU A 214 -4.24 -5.37 -29.48
CA LEU A 214 -4.39 -5.43 -30.95
C LEU A 214 -3.16 -4.97 -31.74
N TYR A 215 -2.46 -3.95 -31.24
CA TYR A 215 -1.34 -3.33 -31.93
C TYR A 215 -0.14 -3.23 -31.01
N SER A 216 1.01 -3.67 -31.48
CA SER A 216 2.30 -3.44 -30.82
C SER A 216 2.69 -1.96 -30.87
N GLU A 217 3.60 -1.54 -29.99
CA GLU A 217 4.11 -0.17 -29.97
C GLU A 217 4.77 0.23 -31.30
N ASN A 218 5.48 -0.70 -31.95
CA ASN A 218 6.10 -0.44 -33.26
C ASN A 218 5.06 -0.16 -34.35
N GLN A 219 3.95 -0.91 -34.36
CA GLN A 219 2.86 -0.64 -35.30
C GLN A 219 2.22 0.73 -35.04
N ILE A 220 2.02 1.11 -33.77
CA ILE A 220 1.47 2.42 -33.41
C ILE A 220 2.41 3.55 -33.83
N LYS A 221 3.74 3.38 -33.68
CA LYS A 221 4.76 4.37 -34.11
C LYS A 221 4.71 4.66 -35.61
N GLU A 222 4.36 3.67 -36.42
CA GLU A 222 4.23 3.82 -37.87
C GLU A 222 2.92 4.51 -38.26
N MET A 223 1.86 4.40 -37.45
CA MET A 223 0.56 5.01 -37.74
C MET A 223 0.58 6.53 -37.74
N GLU A 224 -0.24 7.13 -38.60
CA GLU A 224 -0.51 8.55 -38.61
C GLU A 224 -1.59 8.93 -37.57
N THR A 225 -1.59 10.18 -37.12
CA THR A 225 -2.55 10.65 -36.10
C THR A 225 -4.01 10.43 -36.52
N ASN A 226 -4.33 10.57 -37.82
CA ASN A 226 -5.67 10.31 -38.35
C ASN A 226 -6.07 8.83 -38.27
N GLU A 227 -5.12 7.90 -38.44
CA GLU A 227 -5.38 6.47 -38.33
C GLU A 227 -5.72 6.09 -36.89
N LEU A 228 -4.98 6.62 -35.91
CA LEU A 228 -5.28 6.43 -34.49
C LEU A 228 -6.65 6.99 -34.10
N LYS A 229 -7.02 8.19 -34.58
CA LYS A 229 -8.35 8.77 -34.35
C LYS A 229 -9.47 7.87 -34.88
N ASN A 230 -9.29 7.27 -36.06
CA ASN A 230 -10.25 6.32 -36.62
C ASN A 230 -10.37 5.05 -35.76
N ILE A 231 -9.25 4.51 -35.28
CA ILE A 231 -9.26 3.35 -34.36
C ILE A 231 -10.03 3.68 -33.07
N PHE A 232 -9.87 4.89 -32.51
CA PHE A 232 -10.60 5.30 -31.31
C PHE A 232 -12.12 5.38 -31.57
N LEU A 233 -12.52 5.90 -32.73
CA LEU A 233 -13.94 5.98 -33.14
C LEU A 233 -14.55 4.58 -33.32
N GLU A 234 -13.80 3.65 -33.92
CA GLU A 234 -14.26 2.26 -34.07
C GLU A 234 -14.40 1.55 -32.72
N TRP A 235 -13.50 1.83 -31.76
CA TRP A 235 -13.52 1.21 -30.44
C TRP A 235 -14.78 1.55 -29.65
N LYS A 236 -15.30 2.77 -29.78
CA LYS A 236 -16.57 3.21 -29.16
C LYS A 236 -17.76 2.30 -29.54
N ASN A 237 -17.69 1.63 -30.68
CA ASN A 237 -18.78 0.81 -31.20
C ASN A 237 -18.71 -0.67 -30.75
N LYS A 238 -17.70 -1.06 -29.96
CA LYS A 238 -17.55 -2.43 -29.43
C LYS A 238 -18.13 -2.54 -28.01
N LYS A 239 -18.67 -3.71 -27.64
CA LYS A 239 -19.23 -3.96 -26.29
C LYS A 239 -18.15 -4.54 -25.37
N GLU A 240 -17.91 -3.92 -24.22
CA GLU A 240 -16.80 -4.24 -23.30
C GLU A 240 -16.92 -5.59 -22.52
N ASP A 241 -17.98 -6.38 -22.72
CA ASP A 241 -18.31 -7.54 -21.85
C ASP A 241 -17.64 -8.88 -22.24
N ASN A 242 -16.72 -8.91 -23.21
CA ASN A 242 -16.08 -10.15 -23.64
C ASN A 242 -14.63 -10.27 -23.12
N LEU A 243 -14.36 -11.30 -22.30
CA LEU A 243 -13.01 -11.68 -21.84
C LEU A 243 -12.04 -12.05 -22.97
N GLU A 244 -12.56 -12.26 -24.19
CA GLU A 244 -11.79 -12.54 -25.41
C GLU A 244 -11.46 -11.27 -26.21
N GLU A 245 -11.96 -10.09 -25.81
CA GLU A 245 -11.67 -8.85 -26.51
C GLU A 245 -10.35 -8.20 -26.05
N PRO A 246 -9.63 -7.54 -26.97
CA PRO A 246 -8.38 -6.83 -26.66
C PRO A 246 -8.59 -5.74 -25.61
N SER A 247 -7.71 -5.67 -24.60
CA SER A 247 -7.85 -4.73 -23.49
C SER A 247 -7.67 -3.28 -23.92
N LYS A 248 -8.70 -2.43 -23.77
CA LYS A 248 -8.65 -0.96 -23.94
C LYS A 248 -7.55 -0.36 -23.09
N ILE A 249 -7.39 -0.83 -21.85
CA ILE A 249 -6.36 -0.40 -20.90
C ILE A 249 -4.97 -0.69 -21.45
N LEU A 250 -4.74 -1.90 -21.98
CA LEU A 250 -3.43 -2.27 -22.52
C LEU A 250 -3.11 -1.52 -23.82
N PHE A 251 -4.11 -1.31 -24.69
CA PHE A 251 -3.94 -0.48 -25.89
C PHE A 251 -3.66 0.98 -25.54
N GLY A 252 -4.43 1.56 -24.62
CA GLY A 252 -4.22 2.90 -24.08
C GLY A 252 -2.82 3.07 -23.49
N SER A 253 -2.34 2.12 -22.68
CA SER A 253 -0.98 2.15 -22.14
C SER A 253 0.11 2.15 -23.22
N ARG A 254 -0.05 1.37 -24.31
CA ARG A 254 0.89 1.39 -25.44
C ARG A 254 0.87 2.73 -26.18
N ILE A 255 -0.31 3.36 -26.31
CA ILE A 255 -0.43 4.70 -26.88
C ILE A 255 0.32 5.71 -26.01
N SER A 256 0.14 5.68 -24.68
CA SER A 256 0.88 6.54 -23.75
C SER A 256 2.39 6.40 -23.97
N ASN A 257 2.90 5.17 -24.05
CA ASN A 257 4.33 4.91 -24.28
C ASN A 257 4.81 5.50 -25.60
N VAL A 258 4.10 5.28 -26.70
CA VAL A 258 4.49 5.80 -28.02
C VAL A 258 4.45 7.34 -28.06
N ILE A 259 3.41 7.96 -27.50
CA ILE A 259 3.34 9.42 -27.38
C ILE A 259 4.51 9.95 -26.54
N SER A 260 4.89 9.24 -25.48
CA SER A 260 6.00 9.66 -24.62
C SER A 260 7.35 9.71 -25.35
N GLU A 261 7.54 8.85 -26.36
CA GLU A 261 8.73 8.84 -27.21
C GLU A 261 8.65 9.83 -28.37
N MET A 262 7.45 10.08 -28.91
CA MET A 262 7.23 10.89 -30.11
C MET A 262 6.18 12.01 -29.90
N PRO A 263 6.32 12.88 -28.88
CA PRO A 263 5.25 13.80 -28.47
C PRO A 263 4.91 14.85 -29.55
N VAL A 264 5.88 15.24 -30.37
CA VAL A 264 5.66 16.20 -31.47
C VAL A 264 4.82 15.58 -32.59
N LYS A 265 5.03 14.30 -32.92
CA LYS A 265 4.27 13.60 -33.98
C LYS A 265 2.78 13.51 -33.61
N TYR A 266 2.50 13.19 -32.35
CA TYR A 266 1.14 12.94 -31.86
C TYR A 266 0.48 14.15 -31.19
N TYR A 267 1.06 15.34 -31.34
CA TYR A 267 0.53 16.57 -30.74
C TYR A 267 -0.91 16.88 -31.19
N ASP A 268 -1.22 16.57 -32.45
CA ASP A 268 -2.55 16.82 -33.03
C ASP A 268 -3.67 16.09 -32.29
N LEU A 269 -3.37 14.97 -31.62
CA LEU A 269 -4.34 14.25 -30.79
C LEU A 269 -4.88 15.15 -29.67
N ILE A 270 -4.04 15.99 -29.07
CA ILE A 270 -4.51 16.90 -28.01
C ILE A 270 -5.24 18.11 -28.58
N THR A 271 -4.79 18.65 -29.72
CA THR A 271 -5.46 19.81 -30.32
C THR A 271 -6.84 19.47 -30.88
N GLU A 272 -7.00 18.24 -31.37
CA GLU A 272 -8.24 17.75 -31.99
C GLU A 272 -9.03 16.82 -31.06
N PHE A 273 -8.90 16.97 -29.73
CA PHE A 273 -9.53 16.07 -28.75
C PHE A 273 -11.06 15.91 -28.87
N LYS A 274 -11.72 16.82 -29.59
CA LYS A 274 -13.17 16.78 -29.87
C LYS A 274 -13.55 15.83 -31.01
N THR A 275 -12.59 15.32 -31.78
CA THR A 275 -12.85 14.51 -32.98
C THR A 275 -12.85 13.00 -32.71
N TYR A 276 -12.59 12.59 -31.47
CA TYR A 276 -12.58 11.18 -31.04
C TYR A 276 -13.17 11.04 -29.62
N PRO A 277 -13.46 9.82 -29.14
CA PRO A 277 -14.07 9.62 -27.83
C PRO A 277 -13.18 10.12 -26.69
N VAL A 278 -13.77 10.89 -25.76
CA VAL A 278 -13.08 11.50 -24.61
C VAL A 278 -12.38 10.46 -23.73
N ASP A 279 -12.87 9.22 -23.73
CA ASP A 279 -12.34 8.12 -22.92
C ASP A 279 -10.90 7.69 -23.28
N PHE A 280 -10.39 8.10 -24.44
CA PHE A 280 -8.97 7.90 -24.80
C PHE A 280 -8.05 9.01 -24.32
N LEU A 281 -8.61 10.16 -23.93
CA LEU A 281 -7.87 11.33 -23.52
C LEU A 281 -6.98 11.11 -22.28
N PRO A 282 -7.35 10.29 -21.27
CA PRO A 282 -6.45 10.00 -20.15
C PRO A 282 -5.13 9.39 -20.60
N TYR A 283 -5.16 8.44 -21.54
CA TYR A 283 -3.96 7.77 -22.06
C TYR A 283 -3.11 8.72 -22.89
N ILE A 284 -3.74 9.55 -23.72
CA ILE A 284 -3.05 10.55 -24.53
C ILE A 284 -2.33 11.54 -23.61
N ILE A 285 -3.03 12.10 -22.64
CA ILE A 285 -2.47 13.04 -21.67
C ILE A 285 -1.34 12.38 -20.86
N ASP A 286 -1.52 11.13 -20.43
CA ASP A 286 -0.49 10.38 -19.70
C ASP A 286 0.80 10.21 -20.51
N GLY A 287 0.71 9.96 -21.81
CA GLY A 287 1.87 9.93 -22.70
C GLY A 287 2.65 11.24 -22.71
N PHE A 288 1.96 12.39 -22.74
CA PHE A 288 2.61 13.70 -22.62
C PHE A 288 3.19 13.95 -21.23
N ILE A 289 2.53 13.51 -20.15
CA ILE A 289 3.10 13.58 -18.79
C ILE A 289 4.42 12.79 -18.72
N ILE A 290 4.46 11.58 -19.28
CA ILE A 290 5.67 10.76 -19.33
C ILE A 290 6.75 11.46 -20.17
N ALA A 291 6.40 12.03 -21.34
CA ALA A 291 7.32 12.83 -22.15
C ALA A 291 7.94 13.99 -21.35
N LEU A 292 7.11 14.72 -20.61
CA LEU A 292 7.55 15.84 -19.76
C LEU A 292 8.50 15.38 -18.65
N ARG A 293 8.18 14.27 -17.96
CA ARG A 293 9.06 13.67 -16.94
C ARG A 293 10.41 13.26 -17.52
N ASN A 294 10.43 12.83 -18.79
CA ASN A 294 11.63 12.48 -19.53
C ASN A 294 12.35 13.68 -20.17
N ASN A 295 11.93 14.91 -19.87
CA ASN A 295 12.45 16.17 -20.44
C ASN A 295 12.41 16.22 -21.98
N ALA A 296 11.38 15.62 -22.59
CA ALA A 296 11.18 15.72 -24.03
C ALA A 296 10.96 17.19 -24.46
N ASN A 297 11.44 17.53 -25.65
CA ASN A 297 11.37 18.89 -26.16
C ASN A 297 10.11 19.10 -27.01
N PHE A 298 9.13 19.83 -26.48
CA PHE A 298 7.96 20.33 -27.20
C PHE A 298 7.45 21.63 -26.56
N ASN A 299 6.56 22.36 -27.24
CA ASN A 299 6.11 23.66 -26.79
C ASN A 299 5.17 23.55 -25.57
N LEU A 300 5.72 23.84 -24.38
CA LEU A 300 5.02 23.76 -23.10
C LEU A 300 3.86 24.75 -22.97
N GLU A 301 4.03 25.97 -23.48
CA GLU A 301 3.00 27.01 -23.42
C GLU A 301 1.77 26.60 -24.23
N LYS A 302 1.98 26.18 -25.49
CA LYS A 302 0.89 25.67 -26.33
C LYS A 302 0.24 24.45 -25.69
N PHE A 303 1.03 23.53 -25.14
CA PHE A 303 0.49 22.35 -24.47
C PHE A 303 -0.40 22.75 -23.27
N PHE A 304 0.02 23.68 -22.43
CA PHE A 304 -0.80 24.21 -21.35
C PHE A 304 -2.11 24.84 -21.87
N GLN A 305 -2.03 25.63 -22.95
CA GLN A 305 -3.23 26.22 -23.57
C GLN A 305 -4.23 25.14 -24.04
N GLU A 306 -3.74 24.05 -24.63
CA GLU A 306 -4.62 22.93 -25.03
C GLU A 306 -5.21 22.21 -23.81
N ILE A 307 -4.44 22.00 -22.74
CA ILE A 307 -4.96 21.44 -21.48
C ILE A 307 -6.05 22.35 -20.89
N ASN A 308 -5.88 23.67 -20.94
CA ASN A 308 -6.91 24.62 -20.50
C ASN A 308 -8.17 24.55 -21.38
N LYS A 309 -8.03 24.39 -22.71
CA LYS A 309 -9.18 24.17 -23.62
C LYS A 309 -9.92 22.87 -23.30
N ILE A 310 -9.19 21.80 -23.01
CA ILE A 310 -9.77 20.52 -22.58
C ILE A 310 -10.53 20.74 -21.27
N PHE A 311 -9.92 21.37 -20.27
CA PHE A 311 -10.56 21.69 -19.00
C PHE A 311 -11.88 22.46 -19.21
N VAL A 312 -11.85 23.57 -19.95
CA VAL A 312 -13.06 24.37 -20.24
C VAL A 312 -14.13 23.52 -20.90
N TYR A 313 -13.78 22.77 -21.94
CA TYR A 313 -14.72 21.87 -22.62
C TYR A 313 -15.37 20.87 -21.66
N LEU A 314 -14.57 20.23 -20.79
CA LEU A 314 -15.09 19.26 -19.84
C LEU A 314 -16.07 19.90 -18.87
N THR A 315 -15.73 21.07 -18.32
CA THR A 315 -16.59 21.79 -17.37
C THR A 315 -17.91 22.28 -17.97
N GLU A 316 -17.94 22.53 -19.29
CA GLU A 316 -19.14 22.99 -19.99
C GLU A 316 -20.05 21.84 -20.43
N HIS A 317 -19.47 20.68 -20.80
CA HIS A 317 -20.20 19.60 -21.47
C HIS A 317 -20.54 18.42 -20.55
N PHE A 318 -19.80 18.24 -19.46
CA PHE A 318 -20.05 17.17 -18.50
C PHE A 318 -20.44 17.78 -17.15
N LYS A 319 -21.74 17.67 -16.83
CA LYS A 319 -22.23 18.01 -15.50
C LYS A 319 -21.70 16.98 -14.50
N THR A 320 -21.34 17.46 -13.33
CA THR A 320 -20.57 16.70 -12.33
C THR A 320 -21.38 15.52 -11.75
N ASP A 321 -22.71 15.62 -11.73
CA ASP A 321 -23.62 14.68 -11.05
C ASP A 321 -23.63 13.23 -11.61
N SER A 322 -22.98 12.94 -12.75
CA SER A 322 -22.86 11.58 -13.30
C SER A 322 -21.71 11.40 -14.31
N LEU A 323 -20.47 11.59 -13.88
CA LEU A 323 -19.30 11.34 -14.73
C LEU A 323 -19.02 9.83 -14.89
N SER A 324 -18.60 9.41 -16.09
CA SER A 324 -18.03 8.07 -16.29
C SER A 324 -16.63 7.98 -15.67
N ASP A 325 -16.19 6.77 -15.32
CA ASP A 325 -14.85 6.51 -14.75
C ASP A 325 -13.73 7.08 -15.64
N ASP A 326 -13.90 7.02 -16.97
CA ASP A 326 -12.93 7.57 -17.92
C ASP A 326 -12.84 9.10 -17.86
N ILE A 327 -13.96 9.83 -17.71
CA ILE A 327 -13.94 11.30 -17.59
C ILE A 327 -13.32 11.73 -16.25
N VAL A 328 -13.61 10.99 -15.18
CA VAL A 328 -12.93 11.17 -13.88
C VAL A 328 -11.41 11.05 -14.04
N GLU A 329 -10.95 10.08 -14.82
CA GLU A 329 -9.52 9.89 -15.07
C GLU A 329 -8.91 11.05 -15.89
N VAL A 330 -9.64 11.64 -16.85
CA VAL A 330 -9.18 12.86 -17.54
C VAL A 330 -8.97 13.99 -16.54
N HIS A 331 -9.93 14.22 -15.64
CA HIS A 331 -9.83 15.25 -14.61
C HIS A 331 -8.61 15.03 -13.69
N LYS A 332 -8.31 13.78 -13.31
CA LYS A 332 -7.07 13.44 -12.57
C LYS A 332 -5.82 13.83 -13.34
N LYS A 333 -5.77 13.50 -14.63
CA LYS A 333 -4.62 13.79 -15.49
C LYS A 333 -4.39 15.28 -15.70
N ILE A 334 -5.45 16.08 -15.76
CA ILE A 334 -5.34 17.55 -15.80
C ILE A 334 -4.67 18.06 -14.52
N ILE A 335 -5.11 17.63 -13.34
CA ILE A 335 -4.50 18.05 -12.07
C ILE A 335 -3.06 17.56 -11.94
N GLU A 336 -2.75 16.34 -12.38
CA GLU A 336 -1.39 15.81 -12.42
C GLU A 336 -0.47 16.70 -13.27
N ILE A 337 -0.97 17.18 -14.43
CA ILE A 337 -0.26 18.16 -15.27
C ILE A 337 -0.05 19.48 -14.57
N ILE A 338 -1.08 20.03 -13.91
CA ILE A 338 -0.95 21.29 -13.17
C ILE A 338 0.12 21.16 -12.09
N ILE A 339 0.10 20.08 -11.30
CA ILE A 339 1.14 19.82 -10.29
C ILE A 339 2.52 19.71 -10.94
N PHE A 340 2.64 19.00 -12.06
CA PHE A 340 3.91 18.88 -12.78
C PHE A 340 4.45 20.25 -13.20
N PHE A 341 3.58 21.08 -13.78
CA PHE A 341 3.90 22.43 -14.22
C PHE A 341 4.35 23.35 -13.08
N LEU A 342 3.69 23.28 -11.93
CA LEU A 342 4.09 24.04 -10.74
C LEU A 342 5.47 23.63 -10.20
N ASN A 343 5.82 22.34 -10.33
CA ASN A 343 7.08 21.79 -9.81
C ASN A 343 8.28 21.89 -10.76
N LYS A 344 8.08 22.06 -12.08
CA LYS A 344 9.15 21.98 -13.10
C LYS A 344 9.16 23.15 -14.10
N THR A 345 10.38 23.53 -14.47
CA THR A 345 10.84 24.32 -15.64
C THR A 345 9.77 24.93 -16.56
N SER A 346 9.03 25.92 -16.05
CA SER A 346 8.32 26.94 -16.85
C SER A 346 7.83 28.10 -15.97
N LYS A 347 8.64 28.47 -14.96
CA LYS A 347 8.32 29.47 -13.91
C LYS A 347 7.70 30.76 -14.47
N ASN A 348 8.29 31.33 -15.52
CA ASN A 348 7.79 32.55 -16.13
C ASN A 348 6.50 32.34 -16.95
N ILE A 349 6.38 31.23 -17.69
CA ILE A 349 5.22 30.97 -18.57
C ILE A 349 3.95 30.80 -17.71
N LEU A 350 4.01 29.94 -16.70
CA LEU A 350 2.83 29.67 -15.86
C LEU A 350 2.43 30.85 -14.98
N PHE A 351 3.37 31.76 -14.68
CA PHE A 351 3.06 32.95 -13.91
C PHE A 351 2.13 33.92 -14.68
N GLU A 352 2.25 33.94 -16.02
CA GLU A 352 1.34 34.68 -16.89
C GLU A 352 -0.07 34.06 -16.90
N TYR A 353 -0.17 32.73 -16.78
CA TYR A 353 -1.43 31.98 -16.74
C TYR A 353 -1.94 31.69 -15.31
N ARG A 354 -1.49 32.45 -14.31
CA ARG A 354 -1.82 32.17 -12.91
C ARG A 354 -3.32 32.19 -12.61
N ALA A 355 -4.09 33.05 -13.29
CA ALA A 355 -5.53 33.16 -13.11
C ALA A 355 -6.27 31.91 -13.63
N GLU A 356 -5.80 31.34 -14.74
CA GLU A 356 -6.28 30.09 -15.30
C GLU A 356 -5.94 28.92 -14.35
N VAL A 357 -4.72 28.91 -13.79
CA VAL A 357 -4.31 27.89 -12.81
C VAL A 357 -5.18 27.96 -11.56
N GLU A 358 -5.42 29.15 -10.98
CA GLU A 358 -6.32 29.33 -9.84
C GLU A 358 -7.75 28.84 -10.16
N LYS A 359 -8.25 29.16 -11.36
CA LYS A 359 -9.58 28.72 -11.81
C LYS A 359 -9.66 27.18 -11.86
N ILE A 360 -8.64 26.52 -12.40
CA ILE A 360 -8.57 25.06 -12.47
C ILE A 360 -8.53 24.46 -11.06
N ILE A 361 -7.61 24.91 -10.21
CA ILE A 361 -7.47 24.42 -8.83
C ILE A 361 -8.78 24.62 -8.06
N LYS A 362 -9.38 25.82 -8.13
CA LYS A 362 -10.64 26.13 -7.44
C LYS A 362 -11.79 25.24 -7.91
N PHE A 363 -11.89 24.93 -9.20
CA PHE A 363 -12.91 24.01 -9.71
C PHE A 363 -12.77 22.63 -9.05
N TYR A 364 -11.56 22.07 -9.09
CA TYR A 364 -11.32 20.72 -8.58
C TYR A 364 -11.39 20.60 -7.06
N LEU A 365 -11.07 21.66 -6.32
CA LEU A 365 -11.28 21.71 -4.86
C LEU A 365 -12.76 21.70 -4.45
N ASN A 366 -13.69 22.01 -5.37
CA ASN A 366 -15.13 22.01 -5.11
C ASN A 366 -15.85 20.82 -5.75
N CYS A 367 -15.14 20.01 -6.54
CA CYS A 367 -15.71 18.83 -7.15
C CYS A 367 -15.82 17.70 -6.11
N ASN A 368 -17.01 17.55 -5.52
CA ASN A 368 -17.29 16.52 -4.50
C ASN A 368 -17.49 15.11 -5.09
N GLU A 369 -17.67 15.01 -6.41
CA GLU A 369 -18.29 13.86 -7.08
C GLU A 369 -17.31 12.88 -7.70
N ILE A 370 -16.01 13.08 -7.48
CA ILE A 370 -15.04 12.00 -7.70
C ILE A 370 -15.09 11.06 -6.50
N HIS A 371 -16.19 10.31 -6.44
CA HIS A 371 -16.49 9.36 -5.37
C HIS A 371 -15.50 8.21 -5.42
N GLU A 372 -14.45 8.32 -4.62
CA GLU A 372 -13.61 7.17 -4.34
C GLU A 372 -14.25 6.36 -3.21
N THR A 373 -14.85 5.24 -3.59
CA THR A 373 -15.28 4.23 -2.64
C THR A 373 -14.04 3.55 -2.07
N PHE A 374 -13.52 4.09 -0.97
CA PHE A 374 -12.48 3.38 -0.23
C PHE A 374 -13.09 2.10 0.34
N PRO A 375 -12.44 0.94 0.16
CA PRO A 375 -12.88 -0.25 0.84
C PRO A 375 -12.82 0.04 2.35
N ASN A 376 -13.72 -0.58 3.13
CA ASN A 376 -13.75 -0.42 4.59
C ASN A 376 -12.56 -1.17 5.23
N ILE A 377 -11.34 -0.68 4.97
CA ILE A 377 -10.08 -1.22 5.45
C ILE A 377 -9.79 -0.58 6.81
N ASP A 378 -9.13 -1.31 7.70
CA ASP A 378 -8.56 -0.75 8.94
C ASP A 378 -7.75 0.53 8.61
N THR A 379 -7.92 1.55 9.46
CA THR A 379 -7.31 2.90 9.36
C THR A 379 -5.84 2.92 8.90
N ALA A 380 -5.02 1.99 9.40
CA ALA A 380 -3.58 1.94 9.12
C ALA A 380 -3.22 1.74 7.64
N HIS A 381 -4.15 1.21 6.83
CA HIS A 381 -3.90 1.00 5.41
C HIS A 381 -4.62 2.01 4.51
N LYS A 382 -5.26 3.05 5.06
CA LYS A 382 -6.01 4.02 4.25
C LYS A 382 -5.12 5.04 3.55
N LEU A 383 -3.98 5.39 4.14
CA LEU A 383 -3.15 6.48 3.63
C LEU A 383 -2.65 6.26 2.19
N PRO A 384 -2.17 5.06 1.78
CA PRO A 384 -1.81 4.83 0.38
C PRO A 384 -2.97 5.05 -0.60
N TYR A 385 -4.20 4.71 -0.21
CA TYR A 385 -5.39 4.98 -1.02
C TYR A 385 -5.73 6.47 -1.01
N PHE A 386 -5.66 7.13 0.15
CA PHE A 386 -5.89 8.58 0.25
C PHE A 386 -4.90 9.35 -0.62
N LYS A 387 -3.63 8.96 -0.65
CA LYS A 387 -2.61 9.58 -1.53
C LYS A 387 -2.88 9.38 -3.02
N GLN A 388 -3.59 8.31 -3.39
CA GLN A 388 -4.03 8.09 -4.77
C GLN A 388 -5.29 8.88 -5.11
N SER A 389 -5.93 9.50 -4.10
CA SER A 389 -7.20 10.14 -4.30
C SER A 389 -7.13 11.44 -5.07
N VAL A 390 -8.17 11.73 -5.83
CA VAL A 390 -8.25 13.00 -6.56
C VAL A 390 -8.28 14.17 -5.61
N LYS A 391 -9.02 14.04 -4.50
CA LYS A 391 -9.08 15.09 -3.48
C LYS A 391 -7.70 15.41 -2.90
N TRP A 392 -6.91 14.38 -2.59
CA TRP A 392 -5.52 14.55 -2.16
C TRP A 392 -4.66 15.28 -3.19
N ASN A 393 -4.77 14.89 -4.46
CA ASN A 393 -4.03 15.55 -5.55
C ASN A 393 -4.46 17.00 -5.75
N ASN A 394 -5.75 17.31 -5.63
CA ASN A 394 -6.26 18.68 -5.73
C ASN A 394 -5.69 19.58 -4.62
N MET A 395 -5.62 19.04 -3.39
CA MET A 395 -5.01 19.75 -2.26
C MET A 395 -3.49 19.89 -2.44
N ASN A 396 -2.80 18.89 -2.99
CA ASN A 396 -1.39 19.02 -3.38
C ASN A 396 -1.19 20.15 -4.40
N ALA A 397 -2.06 20.24 -5.41
CA ALA A 397 -1.99 21.33 -6.40
C ALA A 397 -2.11 22.70 -5.74
N LEU A 398 -3.02 22.86 -4.77
CA LEU A 398 -3.16 24.10 -4.00
C LEU A 398 -1.89 24.45 -3.22
N LEU A 399 -1.29 23.48 -2.53
CA LEU A 399 -0.05 23.69 -1.77
C LEU A 399 1.13 24.03 -2.69
N GLN A 400 1.31 23.29 -3.78
CA GLN A 400 2.37 23.55 -4.76
C GLN A 400 2.18 24.90 -5.44
N TYR A 401 0.94 25.33 -5.65
CA TYR A 401 0.65 26.66 -6.19
C TYR A 401 1.12 27.77 -5.26
N CYS A 402 0.94 27.60 -3.94
CA CYS A 402 1.45 28.56 -2.94
C CYS A 402 2.97 28.73 -3.04
N TYR A 403 3.70 27.60 -3.06
CA TYR A 403 5.16 27.61 -3.22
C TYR A 403 5.58 28.24 -4.55
N PHE A 404 4.90 27.87 -5.64
CA PHE A 404 5.15 28.43 -6.95
C PHE A 404 5.01 29.96 -6.97
N ILE A 405 3.96 30.53 -6.38
CA ILE A 405 3.80 31.99 -6.30
C ILE A 405 4.92 32.61 -5.47
N CYS A 406 5.20 32.08 -4.27
CA CYS A 406 6.25 32.60 -3.40
C CYS A 406 7.63 32.62 -4.09
N GLU A 407 7.94 31.59 -4.88
CA GLU A 407 9.22 31.48 -5.62
C GLU A 407 9.33 32.39 -6.86
N ASN A 408 8.22 32.96 -7.33
CA ASN A 408 8.19 33.85 -8.49
C ASN A 408 7.98 35.32 -8.10
N GLU A 409 7.62 35.60 -6.86
CA GLU A 409 7.55 36.97 -6.34
C GLU A 409 8.93 37.50 -5.95
N ALA A 410 9.12 38.82 -6.11
CA ALA A 410 10.44 39.47 -6.02
C ALA A 410 11.16 39.28 -4.67
N ASP A 411 10.39 39.10 -3.59
CA ASP A 411 10.93 39.02 -2.23
C ASP A 411 11.25 37.57 -1.79
N ASN A 412 10.85 36.54 -2.56
CA ASN A 412 11.03 35.12 -2.24
C ASN A 412 10.66 34.73 -0.79
N GLN A 413 9.76 35.48 -0.16
CA GLN A 413 9.27 35.15 1.15
C GLN A 413 8.18 34.09 1.01
N TYR A 414 8.29 33.04 1.81
CA TYR A 414 7.27 32.00 1.87
C TYR A 414 6.19 32.42 2.85
N TYR A 415 4.96 32.56 2.34
CA TYR A 415 3.77 32.89 3.11
C TYR A 415 2.54 32.21 2.50
N LEU A 416 1.46 32.10 3.27
CA LEU A 416 0.17 31.68 2.71
C LEU A 416 -0.45 32.83 1.93
N ILE A 417 -0.49 32.71 0.59
CA ILE A 417 -1.18 33.68 -0.26
C ILE A 417 -2.69 33.63 -0.03
N GLU A 418 -3.39 34.76 -0.21
CA GLU A 418 -4.81 34.92 0.11
C GLU A 418 -5.70 33.82 -0.49
N PHE A 419 -5.51 33.50 -1.77
CA PHE A 419 -6.24 32.43 -2.46
C PHE A 419 -6.06 31.06 -1.76
N VAL A 420 -4.84 30.74 -1.35
CA VAL A 420 -4.52 29.46 -0.68
C VAL A 420 -5.07 29.46 0.73
N GLN A 421 -4.84 30.52 1.49
CA GLN A 421 -5.32 30.65 2.87
C GLN A 421 -6.85 30.45 2.94
N TYR A 422 -7.60 31.17 2.09
CA TYR A 422 -9.06 31.05 2.03
C TYR A 422 -9.53 29.61 1.80
N ASN A 423 -8.89 28.89 0.87
CA ASN A 423 -9.27 27.50 0.57
C ASN A 423 -8.86 26.53 1.68
N LEU A 424 -7.70 26.73 2.33
CA LEU A 424 -7.28 25.90 3.46
C LEU A 424 -8.20 26.09 4.68
N GLU A 425 -8.64 27.32 4.96
CA GLU A 425 -9.59 27.62 6.04
C GLU A 425 -10.93 26.93 5.81
N ARG A 426 -11.45 26.95 4.57
CA ARG A 426 -12.65 26.19 4.22
C ARG A 426 -12.46 24.68 4.42
N LEU A 427 -11.37 24.12 3.88
CA LEU A 427 -11.10 22.68 3.91
C LEU A 427 -10.93 22.17 5.34
N ILE A 428 -10.22 22.90 6.21
CA ILE A 428 -10.00 22.44 7.58
C ILE A 428 -11.30 22.39 8.39
N GLU A 429 -12.27 23.26 8.12
CA GLU A 429 -13.61 23.19 8.73
C GLU A 429 -14.40 21.96 8.22
N GLU A 430 -14.32 21.66 6.92
CA GLU A 430 -14.92 20.45 6.33
C GLU A 430 -14.31 19.16 6.93
N SER A 431 -13.00 19.16 7.20
CA SER A 431 -12.27 17.99 7.72
C SER A 431 -12.79 17.48 9.07
N ILE A 432 -13.33 18.39 9.90
CA ILE A 432 -13.86 18.07 11.24
C ILE A 432 -15.24 17.40 11.13
N THR A 433 -15.95 17.64 10.03
CA THR A 433 -17.38 17.32 9.91
C THR A 433 -17.68 16.16 8.96
N SER A 434 -16.85 15.90 7.93
CA SER A 434 -17.25 14.94 6.88
C SER A 434 -16.12 14.13 6.22
N ASP A 435 -14.88 14.61 6.14
CA ASP A 435 -13.88 14.00 5.25
C ASP A 435 -12.50 13.72 5.89
N LYS A 436 -12.20 12.42 6.01
CA LYS A 436 -10.95 11.88 6.58
C LYS A 436 -9.74 12.13 5.69
N ILE A 437 -9.91 12.27 4.37
CA ILE A 437 -8.80 12.52 3.43
C ILE A 437 -8.20 13.89 3.69
N ILE A 438 -9.06 14.90 3.87
CA ILE A 438 -8.62 16.27 4.17
C ILE A 438 -7.77 16.29 5.44
N LEU A 439 -8.26 15.63 6.50
CA LEU A 439 -7.56 15.58 7.77
C LEU A 439 -6.19 14.89 7.65
N ALA A 440 -6.15 13.74 6.97
CA ALA A 440 -4.93 13.01 6.70
C ALA A 440 -3.93 13.85 5.88
N TRP A 441 -4.41 14.60 4.89
CA TRP A 441 -3.60 15.50 4.08
C TRP A 441 -2.97 16.62 4.90
N PHE A 442 -3.76 17.30 5.74
CA PHE A 442 -3.23 18.35 6.62
C PHE A 442 -2.13 17.80 7.53
N ALA A 443 -2.38 16.65 8.16
CA ALA A 443 -1.43 16.02 9.06
C ALA A 443 -0.13 15.59 8.35
N TYR A 444 -0.24 15.08 7.13
CA TYR A 444 0.91 14.72 6.29
C TYR A 444 1.75 15.93 5.88
N HIS A 445 1.10 17.07 5.60
CA HIS A 445 1.77 18.29 5.10
C HIS A 445 2.09 19.33 6.18
N ILE A 446 2.03 18.99 7.47
CA ILE A 446 2.29 19.92 8.59
C ILE A 446 3.60 20.69 8.41
N TYR A 447 4.68 20.00 8.04
CA TYR A 447 5.98 20.63 7.89
C TYR A 447 5.99 21.75 6.84
N TYR A 448 5.40 21.47 5.67
CA TYR A 448 5.28 22.42 4.57
C TYR A 448 4.41 23.61 4.96
N LEU A 449 3.24 23.35 5.54
CA LEU A 449 2.33 24.40 5.98
C LEU A 449 2.93 25.27 7.09
N TYR A 450 3.72 24.68 8.00
CA TYR A 450 4.39 25.41 9.08
C TYR A 450 5.49 26.32 8.53
N HIS A 451 6.15 25.90 7.46
CA HIS A 451 7.15 26.71 6.76
C HIS A 451 6.50 27.89 6.00
N LEU A 452 5.29 27.70 5.45
CA LEU A 452 4.53 28.78 4.81
C LEU A 452 3.95 29.76 5.84
N ASP A 453 3.26 29.27 6.87
CA ASP A 453 2.70 30.12 7.92
C ASP A 453 2.63 29.38 9.26
N LYS A 454 3.58 29.76 10.13
CA LYS A 454 3.73 29.20 11.47
C LYS A 454 2.55 29.51 12.38
N ASP A 455 1.99 30.72 12.30
CA ASP A 455 0.93 31.16 13.21
C ASP A 455 -0.41 30.55 12.79
N TRP A 456 -0.69 30.50 11.49
CA TRP A 456 -1.84 29.76 10.96
C TRP A 456 -1.79 28.29 11.37
N MET A 457 -0.64 27.61 11.23
CA MET A 457 -0.52 26.21 11.61
C MET A 457 -0.71 25.97 13.11
N LYS A 458 -0.13 26.81 13.97
CA LYS A 458 -0.32 26.71 15.42
C LYS A 458 -1.79 26.88 15.83
N ASN A 459 -2.48 27.84 15.22
CA ASN A 459 -3.89 28.13 15.52
C ASN A 459 -4.83 27.02 15.08
N ASN A 460 -4.39 26.14 14.17
CA ASN A 460 -5.20 25.07 13.60
C ASN A 460 -4.75 23.66 14.01
N LEU A 461 -3.69 23.52 14.82
CA LEU A 461 -3.13 22.21 15.18
C LEU A 461 -4.12 21.30 15.92
N ASN A 462 -4.96 21.88 16.78
CA ASN A 462 -6.01 21.16 17.52
C ASN A 462 -7.15 20.65 16.61
N LYS A 463 -7.34 21.27 15.43
CA LYS A 463 -8.28 20.78 14.41
C LYS A 463 -7.69 19.60 13.67
N ILE A 464 -6.38 19.62 13.41
CA ILE A 464 -5.66 18.52 12.74
C ILE A 464 -5.49 17.32 13.70
N PHE A 465 -5.22 17.57 14.98
CA PHE A 465 -5.11 16.55 16.03
C PHE A 465 -6.22 16.74 17.08
N PRO A 466 -7.44 16.28 16.80
CA PRO A 466 -8.54 16.47 17.73
C PRO A 466 -8.32 15.69 19.04
N GLU A 467 -8.29 16.39 20.17
CA GLU A 467 -7.97 15.82 21.49
C GLU A 467 -9.13 15.05 22.14
N SER A 468 -10.37 15.25 21.67
CA SER A 468 -11.55 14.61 22.23
C SER A 468 -11.47 13.09 22.10
N ARG A 469 -11.76 12.36 23.18
CA ARG A 469 -11.82 10.88 23.19
C ARG A 469 -12.80 10.32 22.16
N LYS A 470 -13.84 11.08 21.78
CA LYS A 470 -14.79 10.71 20.71
C LYS A 470 -14.18 10.73 19.31
N ASN A 471 -13.08 11.48 19.13
CA ASN A 471 -12.37 11.65 17.86
C ASN A 471 -11.05 10.86 17.82
N ARG A 472 -10.88 9.86 18.68
CA ARG A 472 -9.63 9.08 18.78
C ARG A 472 -9.20 8.46 17.44
N GLU A 473 -10.16 8.04 16.62
CA GLU A 473 -9.91 7.51 15.28
C GLU A 473 -9.37 8.57 14.31
N LEU A 474 -9.87 9.80 14.41
CA LEU A 474 -9.38 10.94 13.62
C LEU A 474 -7.98 11.33 14.07
N TRP A 475 -7.75 11.42 15.38
CA TRP A 475 -6.43 11.67 15.94
C TRP A 475 -5.40 10.61 15.50
N ARG A 476 -5.79 9.33 15.54
CA ARG A 476 -4.94 8.23 15.07
C ARG A 476 -4.60 8.42 13.59
N LEU A 477 -5.60 8.65 12.74
CA LEU A 477 -5.38 8.89 11.31
C LEU A 477 -4.41 10.04 11.07
N SER A 478 -4.56 11.16 11.78
CA SER A 478 -3.65 12.30 11.68
C SER A 478 -2.23 11.91 12.10
N LEU A 479 -2.07 11.21 13.22
CA LEU A 479 -0.74 10.78 13.67
C LEU A 479 -0.08 9.84 12.66
N GLU A 480 -0.81 8.84 12.17
CA GLU A 480 -0.30 7.89 11.17
C GLU A 480 0.10 8.63 9.88
N SER A 481 -0.69 9.62 9.47
CA SER A 481 -0.41 10.45 8.29
C SER A 481 0.84 11.31 8.48
N TYR A 482 0.95 11.99 9.62
CA TYR A 482 2.12 12.79 9.98
C TYR A 482 3.42 11.96 9.99
N LEU A 483 3.39 10.79 10.64
CA LEU A 483 4.57 9.91 10.74
C LEU A 483 4.95 9.25 9.41
N SER A 484 4.03 9.20 8.45
CA SER A 484 4.27 8.63 7.11
C SER A 484 4.87 9.63 6.11
N CYS A 485 5.04 10.90 6.50
CA CYS A 485 5.69 11.89 5.65
C CYS A 485 7.20 11.58 5.57
N PRO A 486 7.77 11.32 4.37
CA PRO A 486 9.21 11.24 4.20
C PRO A 486 9.75 12.65 4.39
N TYR A 487 10.58 12.84 5.43
CA TYR A 487 11.28 14.10 5.69
C TYR A 487 12.35 14.37 4.64
#